data_AF-A0A2E6D7S4-F1
#
_entry.id   AF-A0A2E6D7S4-F1
#
_cell.length_a   1.000
_cell.length_b   1.000
_cell.length_c   1.000
_cell.angle_alpha   90.00
_cell.angle_beta   90.00
_cell.angle_gamma   90.00
#
_symmetry.space_group_name_H-M   'P 1'
#
loop_
_entity.id
_entity.type
_entity.pdbx_description
1 polymer ?
#
loop_
_entity_poly.entity_id
_entity_poly.type
_entity_poly.pdbx_seq_one_letter_code
_entity_poly.pdbx_strand_id
1 'polypeptide(L)' 'MLSTGAVQATIIGPTGEEWHDATLVEYPSRKHFLTMIGFPEYMAVAAYRTAGLEHSRLIATNTPVR' A
#
# COMPACT_ATOMS: atom_id res chain seq x y z
N MET A 1 -3.94 -7.01 10.21
CA MET A 1 -5.11 -7.14 9.34
C MET A 1 -4.76 -6.72 7.90
N LEU A 2 -5.36 -7.36 6.89
CA LEU A 2 -5.26 -6.95 5.48
C LEU A 2 -6.69 -6.73 4.95
N SER A 3 -6.94 -5.59 4.33
CA SER A 3 -8.22 -5.27 3.68
C SER A 3 -7.95 -4.62 2.32
N THR A 4 -8.61 -5.09 1.27
CA THR A 4 -8.46 -4.60 -0.11
C THR A 4 -9.84 -4.34 -0.72
N GLY A 5 -9.97 -3.27 -1.50
CA GLY A 5 -11.18 -2.98 -2.25
C GLY A 5 -10.88 -2.30 -3.59
N ALA A 6 -11.69 -2.63 -4.60
CA ALA A 6 -11.67 -1.97 -5.89
C ALA A 6 -12.18 -0.52 -5.75
N VAL A 7 -11.37 0.43 -6.19
CA VAL A 7 -11.73 1.86 -6.13
C VAL A 7 -12.77 2.16 -7.22
N GLN A 8 -13.81 2.90 -6.86
CA GLN A 8 -14.91 3.24 -7.78
C GLN A 8 -14.74 4.63 -8.40
N ALA A 9 -14.26 5.60 -7.62
CA ALA A 9 -14.01 6.98 -8.08
C ALA A 9 -13.22 7.78 -7.05
N THR A 10 -12.46 8.78 -7.52
CA THR A 10 -11.93 9.87 -6.69
C THR A 10 -12.95 11.00 -6.61
N ILE A 11 -13.65 11.14 -5.47
CA ILE A 11 -14.70 12.16 -5.31
C ILE A 11 -14.12 13.56 -5.03
N ILE A 12 -13.03 13.62 -4.24
CA ILE A 12 -12.31 14.84 -3.92
C ILE A 12 -10.83 14.55 -4.15
N GLY A 13 -10.25 15.21 -5.14
CA GLY A 13 -8.85 15.05 -5.51
C GLY A 13 -8.49 15.84 -6.77
N PRO A 14 -7.22 15.79 -7.20
CA PRO A 14 -6.80 16.37 -8.46
C PRO A 14 -7.59 15.78 -9.65
N THR A 15 -7.87 16.61 -10.65
CA THR A 15 -8.52 16.16 -11.88
C THR A 15 -7.69 15.07 -12.56
N GLY A 16 -8.32 13.93 -12.86
CA GLY A 16 -7.69 12.79 -13.55
C GLY A 16 -6.91 11.84 -12.65
N GLU A 17 -6.94 12.01 -11.33
CA GLU A 17 -6.40 11.01 -10.42
C GLU A 17 -7.36 9.82 -10.29
N GLU A 18 -6.98 8.70 -10.90
CA GLU A 18 -7.74 7.45 -10.91
C GLU A 18 -6.92 6.34 -10.25
N TRP A 19 -7.60 5.46 -9.51
CA TRP A 19 -7.00 4.30 -8.85
C TRP A 19 -7.84 3.06 -9.14
N HIS A 20 -7.18 1.91 -9.30
CA HIS A 20 -7.87 0.63 -9.49
C HIS A 20 -8.18 -0.05 -8.15
N ASP A 21 -7.22 -0.03 -7.22
CA ASP A 21 -7.30 -0.75 -5.94
C ASP A 21 -6.77 0.08 -4.78
N ALA A 22 -7.39 -0.09 -3.61
CA ALA A 22 -6.92 0.43 -2.34
C ALA A 22 -6.73 -0.73 -1.35
N THR A 23 -5.58 -0.77 -0.68
CA THR A 23 -5.25 -1.80 0.31
C THR A 23 -4.76 -1.17 1.61
N LEU A 24 -5.37 -1.58 2.73
CA LEU A 24 -4.93 -1.26 4.08
C LEU A 24 -4.22 -2.47 4.68
N VAL A 25 -2.97 -2.28 5.05
CA VAL A 25 -2.13 -3.30 5.69
C VAL A 25 -1.75 -2.83 7.09
N GLU A 26 -2.06 -3.63 8.09
CA GLU A 26 -1.69 -3.37 9.47
C GLU A 26 -0.53 -4.27 9.89
N TYR A 27 0.50 -3.64 10.44
CA TYR A 27 1.66 -4.29 11.06
C TYR A 27 1.64 -4.05 12.57
N PRO A 28 2.11 -5.00 13.39
CA PRO A 28 2.21 -4.80 14.85
C PRO A 28 3.08 -3.60 15.23
N SER A 29 4.07 -3.27 14.39
CA SER A 29 4.84 -2.03 14.49
C SER A 29 5.50 -1.68 13.17
N ARG A 30 5.94 -0.43 13.00
CA ARG A 30 6.74 0.00 11.85
C ARG A 30 7.99 -0.86 11.64
N LYS A 31 8.60 -1.38 12.72
CA LYS A 31 9.76 -2.27 12.64
C LYS A 31 9.42 -3.55 11.87
N HIS A 32 8.23 -4.12 12.04
CA HIS A 32 7.83 -5.32 11.32
C HIS A 32 7.75 -5.08 9.81
N PHE A 33 7.23 -3.92 9.38
CA PHE A 33 7.24 -3.54 7.97
C PHE A 33 8.68 -3.41 7.42
N LEU A 34 9.55 -2.71 8.14
CA LEU A 34 10.95 -2.51 7.72
C LEU A 34 11.75 -3.81 7.69
N THR A 35 11.50 -4.72 8.63
CA THR A 35 12.09 -6.05 8.62
C THR A 35 11.59 -6.85 7.42
N MET A 36 10.29 -6.80 7.14
CA MET A 36 9.67 -7.56 6.05
C MET A 36 10.24 -7.17 4.68
N ILE A 37 10.43 -5.87 4.40
CA ILE A 37 10.98 -5.44 3.11
C ILE A 37 12.44 -5.91 2.89
N GLY A 38 13.15 -6.29 3.95
CA GLY A 38 14.49 -6.84 3.88
C GLY A 38 14.55 -8.36 3.69
N PHE A 39 13.41 -9.06 3.70
CA PHE A 39 13.40 -10.51 3.51
C PHE A 39 13.79 -10.89 2.07
N PRO A 40 14.66 -11.90 1.86
CA PRO A 40 15.07 -12.32 0.51
C PRO A 40 13.88 -12.69 -0.39
N GLU A 41 12.87 -13.34 0.19
CA GLU A 41 11.63 -13.74 -0.49
C GLU A 41 10.83 -12.52 -0.97
N TYR A 42 10.73 -11.47 -0.14
CA TYR A 42 10.09 -10.22 -0.53
C TYR A 42 10.85 -9.53 -1.66
N MET A 43 12.17 -9.43 -1.52
CA MET A 43 13.04 -8.80 -2.52
C MET A 43 12.96 -9.51 -3.87
N ALA A 44 12.85 -10.84 -3.89
CA ALA A 44 12.72 -11.64 -5.11
C ALA A 44 11.46 -11.30 -5.93
N VAL A 45 10.39 -10.85 -5.28
CA VAL A 45 9.11 -10.52 -5.94
C VAL A 45 8.83 -9.02 -6.02
N ALA A 46 9.57 -8.19 -5.28
CA ALA A 46 9.35 -6.75 -5.21
C ALA A 46 9.41 -6.06 -6.59
N ALA A 47 10.21 -6.60 -7.52
CA ALA A 47 10.30 -6.10 -8.89
C ALA A 47 8.97 -6.17 -9.65
N TYR A 48 8.13 -7.19 -9.39
CA TYR A 48 6.83 -7.32 -10.04
C TYR A 48 5.86 -6.21 -9.63
N ARG A 49 5.94 -5.72 -8.39
CA ARG A 49 5.15 -4.57 -7.94
C ARG A 49 5.47 -3.32 -8.76
N THR A 50 6.76 -3.05 -8.98
CA THR A 50 7.19 -1.89 -9.77
C THR A 50 6.81 -2.05 -11.24
N ALA A 51 6.92 -3.26 -11.79
CA ALA A 51 6.58 -3.53 -13.18
C ALA A 51 5.06 -3.52 -13.46
N GLY A 52 4.25 -3.91 -12.48
CA GLY A 52 2.80 -4.06 -12.64
C GLY A 52 1.98 -2.82 -12.30
N LEU A 53 2.59 -1.76 -11.78
CA LEU A 53 1.89 -0.54 -11.35
C LEU A 53 2.40 0.66 -12.13
N GLU A 54 1.51 1.27 -12.92
CA GLU A 54 1.77 2.56 -13.57
C GLU A 54 2.02 3.65 -12.50
N HIS A 55 1.16 3.68 -11.47
CA HIS A 55 1.25 4.59 -10.34
C HIS A 55 0.89 3.89 -9.03
N SER A 56 1.50 4.34 -7.93
CA SER A 56 1.11 3.90 -6.58
C SER A 56 1.37 4.97 -5.53
N ARG A 57 0.72 4.83 -4.38
CA ARG A 57 1.01 5.58 -3.14
C ARG A 57 1.20 4.59 -2.00
N LEU A 58 2.16 4.85 -1.12
CA LEU A 58 2.35 4.14 0.13
C LEU A 58 2.29 5.16 1.27
N ILE A 59 1.18 5.15 2.00
CA ILE A 59 0.89 6.15 3.03
C ILE A 59 0.97 5.46 4.39
N ALA A 60 1.89 5.93 5.23
CA ALA A 60 1.99 5.45 6.60
C ALA A 60 0.92 6.12 7.47
N THR A 61 0.09 5.32 8.14
CA THR A 61 -0.95 5.79 9.04
C THR A 61 -0.74 5.21 10.43
N ASN A 62 -1.09 5.98 11.46
CA ASN A 62 -1.20 5.47 12.82
C ASN A 62 -2.66 5.60 13.25
N THR A 63 -3.21 4.58 13.89
CA THR A 63 -4.49 4.73 14.57
C THR A 63 -4.30 5.74 15.70
N PRO A 64 -5.09 6.82 15.77
CA PRO A 64 -5.06 7.71 16.93
C PRO A 64 -5.38 6.87 18.17
N VAL A 65 -4.60 7.04 19.25
CA VAL A 65 -5.00 6.52 20.55
C VAL A 65 -6.32 7.19 20.89
N ARG A 66 -7.37 6.38 21.09
CA ARG A 66 -8.69 6.87 21.49
C ARG A 66 -8.66 7.57 22.83
#